data_AF-A0A9E3B6A9-F1
#
_entry.id   AF-A0A9E3B6A9-F1
#
_cell.length_a   1.000
_cell.length_b   1.000
_cell.length_c   1.000
_cell.angle_alpha   90.00
_cell.angle_beta   90.00
_cell.angle_gamma   90.00
#
_symmetry.space_group_name_H-M   'P 1'
#
loop_
_entity.id
_entity.type
_entity.pdbx_description
1 polymer ?
#
loop_
_entity_poly.entity_id
_entity_poly.type
_entity_poly.pdbx_seq_one_letter_code
_entity_poly.pdbx_strand_id
1 'polypeptide(L)'
;MLRTTSLAAALTVAALAQASAAEFKVDQVDLRFAPDALTIKAGDYVRFTDSDRITHNITIVNPDGTIEDKGMSTFSQHIVVQFDKAGVYRVICRIHPDMKMTITVTK
;
A
#
# COMPACT_ATOMS: atom_id res chain seq x y z
N MET A 1 63.17 1.68 24.56
CA MET A 1 61.71 1.97 24.66
C MET A 1 61.30 2.72 23.40
N LEU A 2 60.87 2.03 22.34
CA LEU A 2 60.45 2.68 21.09
C LEU A 2 58.95 2.45 20.91
N ARG A 3 58.20 3.56 20.86
CA ARG A 3 56.73 3.60 20.81
C ARG A 3 56.24 3.10 19.44
N THR A 4 55.42 2.07 19.45
CA THR A 4 54.65 1.62 18.28
C THR A 4 53.50 2.58 18.03
N THR A 5 53.47 3.21 16.86
CA THR A 5 52.31 3.95 16.37
C THR A 5 51.43 3.01 15.56
N SER A 6 50.35 2.51 16.17
CA SER A 6 49.31 1.78 15.44
C SER A 6 48.38 2.76 14.73
N LEU A 7 48.32 2.69 13.40
CA LEU A 7 47.32 3.40 12.61
C LEU A 7 46.02 2.58 12.65
N ALA A 8 45.01 3.05 13.36
CA ALA A 8 43.67 2.46 13.31
C ALA A 8 42.98 2.89 12.01
N ALA A 9 42.72 1.94 11.12
CA ALA A 9 41.89 2.16 9.94
C ALA A 9 40.42 2.26 10.39
N ALA A 10 39.84 3.46 10.27
CA ALA A 10 38.42 3.67 10.54
C ALA A 10 37.59 3.13 9.37
N LEU A 11 36.87 2.03 9.61
CA LEU A 11 35.90 1.47 8.68
C LEU A 11 34.58 2.25 8.81
N THR A 12 34.34 3.22 7.92
CA THR A 12 33.03 3.88 7.83
C THR A 12 32.05 2.94 7.13
N VAL A 13 31.21 2.26 7.91
CA VAL A 13 30.05 1.54 7.37
C VAL A 13 29.00 2.60 7.02
N ALA A 14 28.86 2.91 5.73
CA ALA A 14 27.73 3.68 5.24
C ALA A 14 26.46 2.81 5.38
N ALA A 15 25.63 3.11 6.37
CA ALA A 15 24.32 2.48 6.50
C ALA A 15 23.44 2.94 5.33
N LEU A 16 23.23 2.06 4.35
CA LEU A 16 22.18 2.25 3.35
C LEU A 16 20.85 2.16 4.09
N ALA A 17 20.15 3.28 4.23
CA ALA A 17 18.77 3.30 4.69
C ALA A 17 17.91 2.55 3.65
N GLN A 18 17.66 1.26 3.88
CA GLN A 18 16.58 0.56 3.21
C GLN A 18 15.28 1.23 3.66
N ALA A 19 14.68 2.02 2.77
CA ALA A 19 13.34 2.51 2.96
C ALA A 19 12.42 1.28 3.09
N SER A 20 11.90 1.04 4.29
CA SER A 20 10.92 -0.02 4.53
C SER A 20 9.62 0.34 3.82
N ALA A 21 9.01 -0.62 3.14
CA ALA A 21 7.67 -0.49 2.58
C ALA A 21 6.68 -0.03 3.67
N ALA A 22 5.94 1.04 3.39
CA ALA A 22 4.94 1.57 4.30
C ALA A 22 3.60 0.83 4.11
N GLU A 23 2.77 0.81 5.16
CA GLU A 23 1.39 0.33 5.08
C GLU A 23 0.43 1.50 5.28
N PHE A 24 -0.49 1.67 4.34
CA PHE A 24 -1.56 2.66 4.37
C PHE A 24 -2.89 1.98 4.64
N LYS A 25 -3.84 2.72 5.22
CA LYS A 25 -5.18 2.20 5.55
C LYS A 25 -6.24 2.85 4.68
N VAL A 26 -7.16 2.03 4.19
CA VAL A 26 -8.40 2.43 3.54
C VAL A 26 -9.52 1.66 4.19
N ASP A 27 -10.55 2.34 4.66
CA ASP A 27 -11.73 1.69 5.20
C ASP A 27 -12.87 1.66 4.19
N GLN A 28 -13.71 0.65 4.28
CA GLN A 28 -15.02 0.63 3.63
C GLN A 28 -16.05 1.01 4.69
N VAL A 29 -16.66 2.17 4.53
CA VAL A 29 -17.61 2.74 5.48
C VAL A 29 -18.54 3.71 4.75
N ASP A 30 -19.80 3.77 5.18
CA ASP A 30 -20.83 4.63 4.60
C ASP A 30 -20.96 4.49 3.07
N LEU A 31 -20.91 3.26 2.55
CA LEU A 31 -20.91 2.95 1.10
C LEU A 31 -19.76 3.60 0.31
N ARG A 32 -18.61 3.88 0.95
CA ARG A 32 -17.45 4.54 0.34
C ARG A 32 -16.14 3.86 0.74
N PHE A 33 -15.12 4.04 -0.09
CA PHE A 33 -13.73 3.85 0.34
C PHE A 33 -13.26 5.15 1.01
N ALA A 34 -12.64 5.05 2.18
CA ALA A 34 -12.18 6.18 2.99
C ALA A 34 -10.70 5.99 3.36
N PRO A 35 -9.77 6.80 2.80
CA PRO A 35 -10.00 7.87 1.83
C PRO A 35 -10.38 7.34 0.43
N ASP A 36 -10.97 8.20 -0.40
CA ASP A 36 -11.29 7.90 -1.82
C ASP A 36 -10.15 8.25 -2.80
N ALA A 37 -9.07 8.82 -2.28
CA ALA A 37 -7.82 9.03 -3.00
C ALA A 37 -6.63 8.80 -2.09
N LEU A 38 -5.61 8.12 -2.59
CA LEU A 38 -4.38 7.82 -1.86
C LEU A 38 -3.18 7.92 -2.80
N THR A 39 -2.07 8.48 -2.30
CA THR A 39 -0.77 8.48 -3.01
C THR A 39 0.24 7.72 -2.17
N ILE A 40 0.86 6.71 -2.76
CA ILE A 40 1.85 5.82 -2.13
C ILE A 40 3.07 5.63 -3.05
N LYS A 41 4.11 4.94 -2.58
CA LYS A 41 5.27 4.56 -3.40
C LYS A 41 5.17 3.11 -3.84
N ALA A 42 5.85 2.80 -4.94
CA ALA A 42 5.99 1.43 -5.41
C ALA A 42 6.66 0.57 -4.32
N GLY A 43 6.05 -0.57 -4.02
CA GLY A 43 6.45 -1.46 -2.93
C GLY A 43 5.67 -1.26 -1.64
N ASP A 44 4.87 -0.20 -1.52
CA ASP A 44 4.00 0.02 -0.35
C ASP A 44 2.78 -0.91 -0.37
N TYR A 45 2.15 -1.04 0.80
CA TYR A 45 0.96 -1.84 1.03
C TYR A 45 -0.25 -0.96 1.35
N VAL A 46 -1.44 -1.41 0.93
CA VAL A 46 -2.72 -0.87 1.38
C VAL A 46 -3.48 -1.96 2.11
N ARG A 47 -3.78 -1.71 3.37
CA ARG A 47 -4.71 -2.48 4.20
C ARG A 47 -6.10 -1.91 3.99
N PHE A 48 -6.96 -2.70 3.36
CA PHE A 48 -8.38 -2.42 3.25
C PHE A 48 -9.09 -3.04 4.46
N THR A 49 -9.81 -2.23 5.23
CA THR A 49 -10.69 -2.67 6.32
C THR A 49 -12.16 -2.50 5.92
N ASP A 50 -13.05 -3.07 6.72
CA ASP A 50 -14.49 -3.01 6.47
C ASP A 50 -15.27 -2.75 7.75
N SER A 51 -15.53 -1.47 8.02
CA SER A 51 -16.37 -1.02 9.13
C SER A 51 -17.85 -0.94 8.76
N ASP A 52 -18.20 -1.15 7.48
CA ASP A 52 -19.59 -1.14 7.02
C ASP A 52 -20.30 -2.47 7.33
N ARG A 53 -21.57 -2.39 7.69
CA ARG A 53 -22.42 -3.57 7.93
C ARG A 53 -23.07 -4.09 6.65
N ILE A 54 -22.92 -3.35 5.56
CA ILE A 54 -23.30 -3.77 4.23
C ILE A 54 -22.14 -4.57 3.62
N THR A 55 -22.44 -5.57 2.80
CA THR A 55 -21.39 -6.37 2.15
C THR A 55 -20.74 -5.56 1.02
N HIS A 56 -19.42 -5.61 0.89
CA HIS A 56 -18.67 -4.94 -0.17
C HIS A 56 -17.73 -5.91 -0.89
N ASN A 57 -17.12 -5.48 -1.98
CA ASN A 57 -15.99 -6.18 -2.58
C ASN A 57 -14.91 -5.18 -2.99
N ILE A 58 -13.70 -5.70 -3.19
CA ILE A 58 -12.55 -4.91 -3.64
C ILE A 58 -12.14 -5.44 -5.01
N THR A 59 -12.42 -4.67 -6.05
CA THR A 59 -11.91 -4.92 -7.41
C THR A 59 -10.90 -3.84 -7.76
N ILE A 60 -9.69 -4.25 -8.14
CA ILE A 60 -8.62 -3.35 -8.56
C ILE A 60 -8.51 -3.40 -10.09
N VAL A 61 -8.56 -2.24 -10.72
CA VAL A 61 -8.22 -2.04 -12.13
C VAL A 61 -6.81 -1.47 -12.19
N ASN A 62 -5.89 -2.25 -12.73
CA ASN A 62 -4.48 -1.92 -12.84
C ASN A 62 -4.22 -0.87 -13.93
N PRO A 63 -3.04 -0.21 -13.92
CA PRO A 63 -2.66 0.77 -14.94
C PRO A 63 -2.65 0.22 -16.37
N ASP A 64 -2.42 -1.09 -16.54
CA ASP A 64 -2.43 -1.79 -17.84
C ASP A 64 -3.84 -2.26 -18.26
N GLY A 65 -4.87 -1.93 -17.47
CA GLY A 65 -6.26 -2.31 -17.71
C GLY A 65 -6.63 -3.72 -17.24
N THR A 66 -5.69 -4.50 -16.71
CA THR A 66 -6.01 -5.80 -16.10
C THR A 66 -6.84 -5.59 -14.83
N ILE A 67 -7.69 -6.57 -14.52
CA ILE A 67 -8.64 -6.49 -13.41
C ILE A 67 -8.39 -7.63 -12.44
N GLU A 68 -8.26 -7.28 -11.16
CA GLU A 68 -8.07 -8.22 -10.06
C GLU A 68 -9.25 -8.11 -9.10
N ASP A 69 -9.98 -9.21 -8.90
CA ASP A 69 -10.99 -9.30 -7.85
C ASP A 69 -10.34 -9.84 -6.58
N LYS A 70 -10.38 -9.07 -5.50
CA LYS A 70 -9.86 -9.46 -4.18
C LYS A 70 -10.95 -10.11 -3.32
N GLY A 71 -12.15 -10.29 -3.86
CA GLY A 71 -13.26 -10.98 -3.22
C GLY A 71 -14.16 -10.05 -2.40
N MET A 72 -15.19 -10.68 -1.82
CA MET A 72 -16.14 -10.00 -0.94
C MET A 72 -15.48 -9.72 0.41
N SER A 73 -15.54 -8.47 0.83
CA SER A 73 -15.26 -8.10 2.19
C SER A 73 -16.51 -8.32 3.04
N THR A 74 -16.30 -8.77 4.27
CA THR A 74 -17.35 -8.84 5.27
C THR A 74 -16.96 -7.97 6.45
N PHE A 75 -17.97 -7.45 7.15
CA PHE A 75 -17.80 -6.64 8.35
C PHE A 75 -16.68 -7.13 9.29
N SER A 76 -15.84 -6.19 9.72
CA SER A 76 -14.67 -6.39 10.59
C SER A 76 -13.55 -7.29 10.04
N GLN A 77 -13.56 -7.59 8.74
CA GLN A 77 -12.42 -8.22 8.08
C GLN A 77 -11.50 -7.20 7.40
N HIS A 78 -10.33 -7.67 6.98
CA HIS A 78 -9.38 -6.85 6.25
C HIS A 78 -8.59 -7.68 5.24
N ILE A 79 -8.08 -7.02 4.21
CA ILE A 79 -7.08 -7.58 3.29
C ILE A 79 -5.91 -6.61 3.16
N VAL A 80 -4.74 -7.12 2.81
CA VAL A 80 -3.54 -6.30 2.55
C VAL A 80 -3.09 -6.57 1.12
N VAL A 81 -2.92 -5.50 0.34
CA VAL A 81 -2.51 -5.55 -1.07
C VAL A 81 -1.25 -4.73 -1.26
N GLN A 82 -0.22 -5.34 -1.86
CA GLN A 82 1.02 -4.67 -2.25
C GLN A 82 0.87 -4.02 -3.62
N PHE A 83 1.46 -2.83 -3.80
CA PHE A 83 1.44 -2.09 -5.06
C PHE A 83 2.87 -1.87 -5.57
N ASP A 84 3.38 -2.81 -6.37
CA ASP A 84 4.80 -2.83 -6.80
C ASP A 84 5.13 -2.01 -8.05
N LYS A 85 4.11 -1.55 -8.79
CA LYS A 85 4.33 -0.82 -10.04
C LYS A 85 3.78 0.59 -9.92
N ALA A 86 4.58 1.57 -10.34
CA ALA A 86 4.12 2.94 -10.45
C ALA A 86 2.97 3.04 -11.48
N GLY A 87 1.98 3.88 -11.19
CA GLY A 87 0.80 4.06 -12.03
C GLY A 87 -0.44 4.45 -11.25
N VAL A 88 -1.55 4.58 -11.97
CA VAL A 88 -2.86 4.91 -11.39
C VAL A 88 -3.71 3.66 -11.35
N TYR A 89 -4.13 3.27 -10.15
CA TYR A 89 -4.99 2.14 -9.88
C TYR A 89 -6.38 2.66 -9.51
N ARG A 90 -7.43 2.07 -10.07
CA ARG A 90 -8.81 2.33 -9.65
C ARG A 90 -9.29 1.17 -8.81
N VAL A 91 -9.80 1.45 -7.61
CA VAL A 91 -10.44 0.44 -6.77
C VAL A 91 -11.94 0.71 -6.80
N ILE A 92 -12.73 -0.32 -7.06
CA ILE A 92 -14.19 -0.24 -7.16
C ILE A 92 -14.86 -1.35 -6.36
N CYS A 93 -16.07 -1.08 -5.89
CA CYS A 93 -17.00 -2.10 -5.44
C CYS A 93 -18.00 -2.37 -6.57
N ARG A 94 -18.06 -3.61 -7.07
CA ARG A 94 -18.91 -4.02 -8.20
C ARG A 94 -20.39 -4.03 -7.87
N ILE A 95 -20.75 -4.21 -6.60
CA ILE A 95 -22.16 -4.23 -6.14
C ILE A 95 -22.67 -2.84 -5.73
N HIS A 96 -21.77 -1.87 -5.58
CA HIS A 96 -22.09 -0.48 -5.27
C HIS A 96 -21.38 0.46 -6.28
N PRO A 97 -22.00 0.77 -7.43
CA PRO A 97 -21.31 1.44 -8.56
C PRO A 97 -20.69 2.81 -8.24
N ASP A 98 -21.19 3.51 -7.22
CA ASP A 98 -20.66 4.80 -6.79
C ASP A 98 -19.45 4.70 -5.85
N MET A 99 -19.22 3.53 -5.27
CA MET A 99 -18.12 3.27 -4.36
C MET A 99 -16.83 2.98 -5.15
N LYS A 100 -15.99 4.01 -5.25
CA LYS A 100 -14.74 4.01 -6.01
C LYS A 100 -13.67 4.85 -5.32
N MET A 101 -12.42 4.48 -5.51
CA MET A 101 -11.27 5.27 -5.12
C MET A 101 -10.13 5.18 -6.14
N THR A 102 -9.17 6.08 -6.02
CA THR A 102 -7.94 6.08 -6.83
C THR A 102 -6.72 5.93 -5.94
N ILE A 103 -5.81 5.03 -6.30
CA ILE A 103 -4.49 4.91 -5.70
C ILE A 103 -3.45 5.33 -6.75
N THR A 104 -2.70 6.39 -6.47
CA THR A 104 -1.57 6.83 -7.30
C THR A 104 -0.29 6.27 -6.70
N VAL A 105 0.39 5.41 -7.43
CA VAL A 105 1.66 4.80 -7.02
C VAL A 105 2.80 5.54 -7.71
N THR A 106 3.64 6.21 -6.94
CA THR A 106 4.87 6.86 -7.43
C THR A 106 6.04 5.88 -7.41
N LYS A 107 7.15 6.25 -8.03
CA LYS A 107 8.41 5.53 -7.86
C LYS A 107 9.01 5.77 -6.47
#